data_AF-A0A7V9NHI3-F1
#
_entry.id   AF-A0A7V9NHI3-F1
#
_cell.length_a   1.000
_cell.length_b   1.000
_cell.length_c   1.000
_cell.angle_alpha   90.00
_cell.angle_beta   90.00
_cell.angle_gamma   90.00
#
_symmetry.space_group_name_H-M   'P 1'
#
loop_
_entity.id
_entity.type
_entity.pdbx_description
1 polymer ?
#
loop_
_entity_poly.entity_id
_entity_poly.type
_entity_poly.pdbx_seq_one_letter_code
_entity_poly.pdbx_strand_id
1 'polypeptide(L)'
;MRTTLTLDDDVAALLKKLLARRPGASLKQIVNDALREGLRVLGRPSVPREPYRTRPWQLGGSLVGSLDNVEEVLSRTEGERHT
;
A
#
# COMPACT_ATOMS: atom_id res chain seq x y z
N MET A 1 11.26 -33.02 10.08
CA MET A 1 10.85 -33.72 8.84
C MET A 1 11.90 -33.49 7.77
N ARG A 2 12.18 -34.49 6.91
CA ARG A 2 12.98 -34.29 5.69
C ARG A 2 12.02 -34.16 4.51
N THR A 3 12.11 -33.05 3.81
CA THR A 3 11.21 -32.69 2.72
C THR A 3 12.02 -32.10 1.58
N THR A 4 11.63 -32.38 0.35
CA THR A 4 12.14 -31.71 -0.85
C THR A 4 11.06 -30.75 -1.32
N LEU A 5 11.43 -29.48 -1.52
CA LEU A 5 10.53 -28.43 -1.98
C LEU A 5 11.16 -27.79 -3.22
N THR A 6 10.40 -27.73 -4.31
CA THR A 6 10.76 -26.92 -5.49
C THR A 6 10.45 -25.47 -5.18
N LEU A 7 11.40 -24.57 -5.45
CA LEU A 7 11.26 -23.14 -5.21
C LEU A 7 11.31 -22.39 -6.54
N ASP A 8 10.44 -21.40 -6.68
CA ASP A 8 10.49 -20.47 -7.80
C ASP A 8 11.76 -19.59 -7.72
N ASP A 9 12.20 -19.09 -8.87
CA ASP A 9 13.47 -18.36 -9.00
C ASP A 9 13.51 -17.09 -8.14
N ASP A 10 12.38 -16.41 -8.00
CA ASP A 10 12.23 -15.22 -7.16
C ASP A 10 12.36 -15.55 -5.66
N VAL A 11 11.72 -16.64 -5.21
CA VAL A 11 11.84 -17.14 -3.83
C VAL A 11 13.27 -17.56 -3.52
N ALA A 12 13.93 -18.26 -4.45
CA ALA A 12 15.32 -18.65 -4.31
C ALA A 12 16.25 -17.41 -4.21
N ALA A 13 16.00 -16.37 -5.00
CA ALA A 13 16.73 -15.11 -4.94
C ALA A 13 16.53 -14.38 -3.61
N LEU A 14 15.31 -14.36 -3.06
CA LEU A 14 15.00 -13.77 -1.76
C LEU A 14 15.72 -14.52 -0.62
N LEU A 15 15.74 -15.85 -0.64
CA LEU A 15 16.46 -16.65 0.36
C LEU A 15 17.98 -16.40 0.31
N LYS A 16 18.57 -16.30 -0.89
CA LYS A 16 19.98 -15.93 -1.07
C LYS A 16 20.29 -14.55 -0.48
N LYS A 17 19.42 -13.56 -0.72
CA LYS A 17 19.57 -12.21 -0.14
C LYS A 17 19.48 -12.25 1.39
N LEU A 18 18.58 -13.04 1.96
CA LEU A 18 18.44 -13.18 3.42
C LEU A 18 19.66 -13.86 4.05
N LEU A 19 20.20 -14.91 3.40
CA LEU A 19 21.44 -15.56 3.80
C LEU A 19 22.61 -14.58 3.87
N ALA A 20 22.79 -13.77 2.82
CA ALA A 20 23.85 -12.77 2.78
C ALA A 20 23.75 -11.72 3.91
N ARG A 21 22.53 -11.42 4.37
CA ARG A 21 22.26 -10.45 5.45
C ARG A 21 22.36 -11.04 6.85
N ARG A 22 22.38 -12.37 6.99
CA ARG A 22 22.45 -13.07 8.29
C ARG A 22 23.65 -14.02 8.33
N PRO A 23 24.87 -13.47 8.44
CA PRO A 23 26.07 -14.30 8.52
C PRO A 23 25.97 -15.29 9.69
N GLY A 24 26.28 -16.56 9.42
CA GLY A 24 26.20 -17.66 10.40
C GLY A 24 24.85 -18.41 10.43
N ALA A 25 23.80 -17.91 9.78
CA ALA A 25 22.54 -18.65 9.65
C ALA A 25 22.60 -19.68 8.52
N SER A 26 22.14 -20.90 8.79
CA SER A 26 21.98 -21.94 7.77
C SER A 26 20.75 -21.70 6.90
N LEU A 27 20.77 -22.20 5.65
CA LEU A 27 19.60 -22.18 4.76
C LEU A 27 18.38 -22.80 5.43
N LYS A 28 18.57 -23.91 6.16
CA LYS A 28 17.51 -24.59 6.91
C LYS A 28 16.86 -23.65 7.94
N GLN A 29 17.64 -22.91 8.71
CA GLN A 29 17.09 -21.98 9.71
C GLN A 29 16.25 -20.90 9.03
N ILE A 30 16.80 -20.25 8.01
CA ILE A 30 16.10 -19.17 7.29
C ILE A 30 14.80 -19.67 6.65
N VAL A 31 14.82 -20.84 5.99
CA VAL A 31 13.62 -21.43 5.38
C VAL A 31 12.57 -21.75 6.44
N ASN A 32 12.95 -22.37 7.56
CA ASN A 32 11.99 -22.69 8.62
C ASN A 32 11.42 -21.44 9.28
N ASP A 33 12.23 -20.41 9.52
CA ASP A 33 11.76 -19.16 10.12
C ASP A 33 10.81 -18.41 9.19
N ALA A 34 11.14 -18.34 7.90
CA ALA A 34 10.28 -17.75 6.88
C ALA A 34 8.94 -18.51 6.77
N LEU A 35 8.97 -19.85 6.75
CA LEU A 35 7.75 -20.66 6.68
C LEU A 35 6.88 -20.50 7.94
N ARG A 36 7.47 -20.47 9.13
CA ARG A 36 6.71 -20.24 10.38
C ARG A 36 5.98 -18.90 10.34
N GLU A 37 6.68 -17.85 9.95
CA GLU A 37 6.09 -16.51 9.86
C GLU A 37 5.01 -16.45 8.77
N GLY A 38 5.28 -17.02 7.59
CA GLY A 38 4.32 -17.11 6.50
C GLY A 38 3.05 -17.87 6.89
N LEU A 39 3.19 -19.05 7.49
CA LEU A 39 2.05 -19.86 7.95
C LEU A 39 1.25 -19.17 9.05
N ARG A 40 1.91 -18.41 9.94
CA ARG A 40 1.25 -17.59 10.96
C ARG A 40 0.40 -16.48 10.34
N VAL A 41 0.87 -15.87 9.26
CA VAL A 41 0.11 -14.85 8.51
C VAL A 41 -1.04 -15.49 7.73
N LEU A 42 -0.77 -16.58 7.02
CA LEU A 42 -1.77 -17.30 6.21
C LEU A 42 -2.89 -17.94 7.05
N GLY A 43 -2.56 -18.38 8.27
CA GLY A 43 -3.54 -18.96 9.20
C GLY A 43 -4.41 -17.93 9.92
N ARG A 44 -4.14 -16.62 9.76
CA ARG A 44 -5.02 -15.60 10.35
C ARG A 44 -6.33 -15.55 9.55
N PRO A 45 -7.49 -15.50 10.22
CA PRO A 45 -8.74 -15.26 9.53
C PRO A 45 -8.62 -13.93 8.78
N SER A 46 -8.99 -13.95 7.49
CA SER A 46 -9.02 -12.74 6.68
C SER A 46 -10.01 -11.77 7.32
N VAL A 47 -9.49 -10.74 7.97
CA VAL A 47 -10.33 -9.65 8.48
C VAL A 47 -10.79 -8.88 7.26
N PRO A 48 -12.09 -8.73 7.01
CA PRO A 48 -12.58 -7.88 5.93
C PRO A 48 -11.96 -6.50 6.11
N ARG A 49 -11.22 -6.03 5.10
CA ARG A 49 -10.74 -4.64 5.12
C ARG A 49 -11.97 -3.75 5.08
N GLU A 50 -12.16 -2.92 6.09
CA GLU A 50 -13.18 -1.87 6.02
C GLU A 50 -12.91 -1.03 4.77
N PRO A 51 -13.93 -0.74 3.95
CA PRO A 51 -13.78 0.14 2.80
C PRO A 51 -13.15 1.46 3.26
N TYR A 52 -12.13 1.92 2.54
CA TYR A 52 -11.56 3.22 2.81
C TYR A 52 -12.64 4.29 2.60
N ARG A 53 -12.91 5.08 3.64
CA ARG A 53 -13.83 6.22 3.58
C ARG A 53 -13.06 7.50 3.83
N THR A 54 -13.07 8.41 2.86
CA THR A 54 -12.58 9.77 3.05
C THR A 54 -13.47 10.48 4.07
N ARG A 55 -12.87 11.07 5.11
CA ARG A 55 -13.60 11.93 6.05
C ARG A 55 -13.86 13.28 5.37
N PRO A 56 -15.11 13.63 5.03
CA PRO A 56 -15.38 14.95 4.46
C PRO A 56 -15.17 16.02 5.53
N TRP A 57 -14.71 17.19 5.12
CA TRP A 57 -14.67 18.38 5.96
C TRP A 57 -15.71 19.39 5.48
N GLN A 58 -16.41 20.03 6.41
CA GLN A 58 -17.36 21.09 6.07
C GLN A 58 -16.58 22.39 5.83
N LEU A 59 -16.39 22.74 4.55
CA LEU A 59 -15.71 23.99 4.14
C LEU A 59 -16.68 25.19 4.09
N GLY A 60 -17.95 25.00 4.41
CA GLY A 60 -18.99 26.01 4.25
C GLY A 60 -19.49 26.12 2.81
N GLY A 61 -20.26 27.16 2.53
CA GLY A 61 -20.72 27.47 1.17
C GLY A 61 -19.60 28.02 0.29
N SER A 62 -19.72 27.84 -1.02
CA SER A 62 -18.80 28.45 -1.99
C SER A 62 -18.83 29.98 -1.86
N LEU A 63 -17.65 30.61 -1.76
CA LEU A 63 -17.51 32.07 -1.69
C LEU A 63 -17.83 32.78 -3.01
N VAL A 64 -17.81 32.05 -4.13
CA VAL A 64 -17.98 32.58 -5.49
C VAL A 64 -19.27 32.11 -6.17
N GLY A 65 -20.15 31.45 -5.41
CA GLY A 65 -21.41 30.90 -5.91
C GLY A 65 -21.21 29.54 -6.60
N SER A 66 -22.05 29.27 -7.61
CA SER A 66 -21.96 28.02 -8.39
C SER A 66 -20.60 27.89 -9.09
N LEU A 67 -20.07 26.66 -9.12
CA LEU A 67 -18.84 26.29 -9.81
C LEU A 67 -19.11 25.56 -11.15
N ASP A 68 -20.37 25.51 -11.58
CA ASP A 68 -20.77 24.78 -12.80
C ASP A 68 -20.36 25.52 -14.09
N ASN A 69 -20.06 26.81 -14.00
CA ASN A 69 -19.57 27.63 -15.10
C ASN A 69 -18.18 28.21 -14.78
N VAL A 70 -17.15 27.64 -15.42
CA VAL A 70 -15.76 28.03 -15.18
C VAL A 70 -15.48 29.49 -15.56
N GLU A 71 -16.06 30.00 -16.66
CA GLU A 71 -15.83 31.37 -17.13
C GLU A 71 -16.36 32.42 -16.13
N GLU A 72 -17.55 32.16 -15.59
CA GLU A 72 -18.20 33.01 -14.58
C GLU A 72 -17.44 33.00 -13.25
N VAL A 73 -16.92 31.83 -12.85
CA VAL A 73 -16.08 31.71 -11.65
C VAL A 73 -14.81 32.52 -11.80
N LEU A 74 -14.10 32.37 -12.93
CA LEU A 74 -12.85 33.09 -13.19
C LEU A 74 -13.08 34.61 -13.19
N SER A 75 -14.14 35.07 -13.87
CA SER A 75 -14.51 36.49 -13.91
C SER A 75 -14.76 37.07 -12.50
N ARG A 76 -15.37 36.29 -11.60
CA ARG A 76 -15.58 36.68 -10.19
C ARG A 76 -14.32 36.67 -9.35
N THR A 77 -13.42 35.70 -9.57
CA THR A 77 -12.19 35.56 -8.79
C THR A 77 -11.06 36.48 -9.22
N GLU A 78 -10.95 36.76 -10.52
CA GLU A 78 -9.86 37.55 -11.12
C GLU A 78 -10.27 39.01 -11.34
N GLY A 79 -11.58 39.30 -11.35
CA GLY A 79 -12.16 40.62 -11.58
C GLY A 79 -12.27 40.97 -13.07
N GLU A 80 -13.27 41.77 -13.45
CA GLU A 80 -13.54 42.21 -14.84
C GLU A 80 -12.45 43.18 -15.41
N ARG A 81 -11.24 43.18 -14.86
CA ARG A 81 -10.10 43.97 -15.37
C ARG A 81 -9.13 43.07 -16.11
N HIS A 82 -9.60 42.48 -17.20
CA HIS A 82 -8.71 42.13 -18.30
C HIS A 82 -8.49 43.37 -19.17
N THR A 83 -7.62 44.28 -18.70
CA THR A 83 -7.00 45.34 -19.50
C THR A 83 -5.53 45.44 -19.14
#